data_AF-A0A7T1HKJ9-F1
#
_entry.id   AF-A0A7T1HKJ9-F1
#
_cell.length_a   1.000
_cell.length_b   1.000
_cell.length_c   1.000
_cell.angle_alpha   90.00
_cell.angle_beta   90.00
_cell.angle_gamma   90.00
#
_symmetry.space_group_name_H-M   'P 1'
#
loop_
_entity.id
_entity.type
_entity.pdbx_description
1 polymer ?
#
loop_
_entity_poly.entity_id
_entity_poly.type
_entity_poly.pdbx_seq_one_letter_code
_entity_poly.pdbx_strand_id
1 'polypeptide(L)'
;MATAQEGPLPQCPGCPSGRWGRRSLGSLLLLGLMVCAGMALAQQHHGDTASLASLLRVGEPIVTADQRLLQLGWRPAAAAGADALDRERSGSRLASLSGCAGTGPGYCRFDYRRGRARLAVITLPSVSDHRDGPQVLRWIDEASGQRWGLCQDDPSGELAPCSPERRQD
;
A
#
# COMPACT_ATOMS: atom_id res chain seq x y z
N MET A 1 -25.12 46.00 -4.87
CA MET A 1 -25.31 46.17 -6.32
C MET A 1 -24.80 47.55 -6.71
N ALA A 2 -24.12 47.64 -7.87
CA ALA A 2 -23.64 48.87 -8.56
C ALA A 2 -22.46 49.61 -7.89
N THR A 3 -21.20 49.33 -8.25
CA THR A 3 -20.39 49.72 -9.44
C THR A 3 -19.60 51.01 -9.23
N ALA A 4 -18.28 50.86 -9.34
CA ALA A 4 -17.27 51.91 -9.37
C ALA A 4 -17.46 52.86 -10.56
N GLN A 5 -17.09 54.11 -10.36
CA GLN A 5 -17.17 55.20 -11.33
C GLN A 5 -15.76 55.73 -11.58
N GLU A 6 -15.17 55.38 -12.73
CA GLU A 6 -13.95 56.00 -13.27
C GLU A 6 -14.35 57.14 -14.21
N GLY A 7 -13.73 58.31 -14.00
CA GLY A 7 -13.78 59.49 -14.85
C GLY A 7 -12.36 60.02 -15.13
N PRO A 8 -12.18 60.92 -16.12
CA PRO A 8 -11.15 60.79 -17.15
C PRO A 8 -9.81 61.51 -16.90
N LEU A 9 -8.85 61.03 -17.70
CA LEU A 9 -7.43 61.38 -17.90
C LEU A 9 -7.08 62.87 -18.02
N PRO A 10 -5.90 63.28 -17.52
CA PRO A 10 -5.09 64.32 -18.15
C PRO A 10 -3.98 63.72 -19.03
N GLN A 11 -3.93 64.20 -20.27
CA GLN A 11 -2.93 63.90 -21.29
C GLN A 11 -1.58 64.49 -20.91
N CYS A 12 -0.50 63.71 -21.01
CA CYS A 12 0.87 64.24 -20.93
C CYS A 12 1.36 64.64 -22.32
N PRO A 13 1.88 65.88 -22.48
CA PRO A 13 2.53 66.33 -23.70
C PRO A 13 3.96 65.80 -23.75
N GLY A 14 4.44 65.50 -24.96
CA GLY A 14 5.86 65.30 -25.23
C GLY A 14 6.24 63.89 -25.68
N CYS A 15 5.70 63.46 -26.81
CA CYS A 15 6.37 62.43 -27.62
C CYS A 15 7.56 63.05 -28.36
N PRO A 16 8.74 62.42 -28.32
CA PRO A 16 9.67 62.46 -29.44
C PRO A 16 9.54 61.19 -30.29
N SER A 17 9.42 61.42 -31.60
CA SER A 17 9.34 60.43 -32.67
C SER A 17 10.73 59.93 -33.06
N GLY A 18 10.92 58.60 -33.03
CA GLY A 18 12.05 57.89 -33.64
C GLY A 18 11.61 56.48 -33.98
N ARG A 19 11.12 56.22 -35.19
CA ARG A 19 11.83 55.75 -36.39
C ARG A 19 12.39 54.31 -36.25
N TRP A 20 11.58 53.39 -36.77
CA TRP A 20 11.90 52.14 -37.50
C TRP A 20 13.13 51.33 -37.09
N GLY A 21 12.90 50.13 -36.53
CA GLY A 21 13.93 49.12 -36.33
C GLY A 21 13.35 47.75 -35.98
N ARG A 22 13.53 46.81 -36.89
CA ARG A 22 13.08 45.42 -36.92
C ARG A 22 14.02 44.56 -36.04
N ARG A 23 13.49 43.50 -35.41
CA ARG A 23 14.20 42.37 -34.71
C ARG A 23 14.76 42.78 -33.32
N SER A 24 14.72 41.98 -32.27
CA SER A 24 14.61 40.53 -32.11
C SER A 24 14.01 40.23 -30.73
N LEU A 25 13.12 39.23 -30.63
CA LEU A 25 12.73 38.65 -29.35
C LEU A 25 13.96 38.09 -28.64
N GLY A 26 14.16 38.47 -27.38
CA GLY A 26 15.19 37.91 -26.52
C GLY A 26 15.28 38.69 -25.22
N SER A 27 15.19 37.98 -24.09
CA SER A 27 15.34 38.48 -22.72
C SER A 27 14.15 39.20 -22.11
N LEU A 28 13.27 38.42 -21.45
CA LEU A 28 12.71 38.71 -20.12
C LEU A 28 11.82 37.54 -19.69
N LEU A 29 12.43 36.41 -19.36
CA LEU A 29 11.73 35.20 -18.90
C LEU A 29 12.60 34.48 -17.86
N LEU A 30 12.92 35.15 -16.73
CA LEU A 30 13.83 34.59 -15.72
C LEU A 30 13.44 34.88 -14.25
N LEU A 31 12.18 35.18 -13.93
CA LEU A 31 11.76 35.39 -12.52
C LEU A 31 10.33 34.89 -12.23
N GLY A 32 10.06 33.61 -12.51
CA GLY A 32 8.73 33.01 -12.31
C GLY A 32 8.69 31.52 -12.03
N LEU A 33 9.74 30.92 -11.46
CA LEU A 33 9.81 29.47 -11.19
C LEU A 33 10.42 29.21 -9.81
N MET A 34 9.69 29.54 -8.73
CA MET A 34 10.10 29.08 -7.39
C MET A 34 8.94 28.94 -6.39
N VAL A 35 7.79 28.39 -6.80
CA VAL A 35 6.74 27.92 -5.87
C VAL A 35 6.02 26.73 -6.50
N CYS A 36 6.56 25.51 -6.38
CA CYS A 36 5.83 24.25 -6.70
C CYS A 36 6.50 22.96 -6.18
N ALA A 37 7.61 23.01 -5.44
CA ALA A 37 8.38 21.81 -5.10
C ALA A 37 7.95 21.06 -3.81
N GLY A 38 6.80 21.40 -3.21
CA GLY A 38 6.43 20.91 -1.87
C GLY A 38 5.36 19.81 -1.78
N MET A 39 4.56 19.57 -2.82
CA MET A 39 3.34 18.74 -2.69
C MET A 39 3.43 17.31 -3.26
N ALA A 40 4.58 16.88 -3.80
CA ALA A 40 4.67 15.60 -4.51
C ALA A 40 4.90 14.35 -3.62
N LEU A 41 5.21 14.50 -2.33
CA LEU A 41 5.62 13.36 -1.49
C LEU A 41 4.49 12.65 -0.73
N ALA A 42 3.26 13.17 -0.75
CA ALA A 42 2.16 12.59 0.03
C ALA A 42 1.28 11.57 -0.72
N GLN A 43 1.37 11.48 -2.05
CA GLN A 43 0.41 10.70 -2.86
C GLN A 43 0.82 9.25 -3.15
N GLN A 44 2.04 8.83 -2.83
CA GLN A 44 2.52 7.50 -3.23
C GLN A 44 2.06 6.35 -2.31
N HIS A 45 1.79 6.63 -1.02
CA HIS A 45 1.47 5.56 -0.06
C HIS A 45 0.04 4.99 -0.16
N HIS A 46 -0.93 5.74 -0.72
CA HIS A 46 -2.32 5.29 -0.79
C HIS A 46 -2.57 4.24 -1.89
N GLY A 47 -1.78 4.26 -2.98
CA GLY A 47 -1.93 3.28 -4.05
C GLY A 47 -1.45 1.88 -3.66
N ASP A 48 -0.40 1.82 -2.83
CA ASP A 48 0.20 0.55 -2.42
C ASP A 48 -0.70 -0.22 -1.45
N THR A 49 -1.32 0.44 -0.47
CA THR A 49 -2.18 -0.23 0.53
C THR A 49 -3.46 -0.80 -0.05
N ALA A 50 -4.13 -0.06 -0.95
CA ALA A 50 -5.30 -0.57 -1.67
C ALA A 50 -4.95 -1.79 -2.54
N SER A 51 -3.74 -1.82 -3.11
CA SER A 51 -3.24 -2.98 -3.86
C SER A 51 -3.01 -4.19 -2.96
N LEU A 52 -2.52 -3.99 -1.72
CA LEU A 52 -2.29 -5.07 -0.76
C LEU A 52 -3.61 -5.64 -0.19
N ALA A 53 -4.61 -4.78 0.01
CA ALA A 53 -5.94 -5.17 0.49
C ALA A 53 -6.69 -6.14 -0.44
N SER A 54 -6.34 -6.17 -1.71
CA SER A 54 -7.01 -7.00 -2.73
C SER A 54 -6.20 -8.23 -3.15
N LEU A 55 -5.04 -8.46 -2.54
CA LEU A 55 -4.17 -9.59 -2.90
C LEU A 55 -4.82 -10.95 -2.64
N LEU A 56 -5.47 -11.07 -1.49
CA LEU A 56 -5.91 -12.34 -0.92
C LEU A 56 -7.37 -12.27 -0.48
N ARG A 57 -7.96 -13.44 -0.25
CA ARG A 57 -9.33 -13.61 0.25
C ARG A 57 -9.34 -14.52 1.45
N VAL A 58 -10.15 -14.16 2.44
CA VAL A 58 -10.41 -15.01 3.61
C VAL A 58 -11.04 -16.33 3.16
N GLY A 59 -10.59 -17.45 3.74
CA GLY A 59 -11.09 -18.80 3.47
C GLY A 59 -10.46 -19.47 2.24
N GLU A 60 -9.70 -18.76 1.41
CA GLU A 60 -9.08 -19.40 0.25
C GLU A 60 -7.91 -20.31 0.67
N PRO A 61 -7.69 -21.45 -0.01
CA PRO A 61 -6.56 -22.33 0.30
C PRO A 61 -5.21 -21.63 0.13
N ILE A 62 -4.28 -21.86 1.05
CA ILE A 62 -2.95 -21.22 1.00
C ILE A 62 -2.19 -21.54 -0.28
N VAL A 63 -2.39 -22.72 -0.87
CA VAL A 63 -1.74 -23.11 -2.13
C VAL A 63 -2.21 -22.22 -3.28
N THR A 64 -3.50 -21.89 -3.33
CA THR A 64 -4.07 -20.97 -4.32
C THR A 64 -3.57 -19.55 -4.12
N ALA A 65 -3.48 -19.10 -2.86
CA ALA A 65 -2.93 -17.81 -2.51
C ALA A 65 -1.44 -17.70 -2.88
N ASP A 66 -0.63 -18.72 -2.57
CA ASP A 66 0.79 -18.79 -2.90
C ASP A 66 1.02 -18.66 -4.41
N GLN A 67 0.29 -19.43 -5.22
CA GLN A 67 0.37 -19.34 -6.69
C GLN A 67 0.06 -17.93 -7.20
N ARG A 68 -0.98 -17.28 -6.67
CA ARG A 68 -1.32 -15.90 -7.05
C ARG A 68 -0.21 -14.92 -6.64
N LEU A 69 0.31 -15.03 -5.44
CA LEU A 69 1.39 -14.17 -4.94
C LEU A 69 2.64 -14.31 -5.82
N LEU A 70 3.02 -15.53 -6.19
CA LEU A 70 4.13 -15.79 -7.11
C LEU A 70 3.91 -15.14 -8.48
N GLN A 71 2.71 -15.26 -9.05
CA GLN A 71 2.35 -14.61 -10.33
C GLN A 71 2.44 -13.07 -10.23
N LEU A 72 2.15 -12.50 -9.07
CA LEU A 72 2.24 -11.06 -8.79
C LEU A 72 3.66 -10.59 -8.42
N GLY A 73 4.66 -11.47 -8.56
CA GLY A 73 6.08 -11.17 -8.35
C GLY A 73 6.53 -11.24 -6.88
N TRP A 74 5.69 -11.73 -5.98
CA TRP A 74 6.12 -12.05 -4.62
C TRP A 74 6.97 -13.31 -4.62
N ARG A 75 7.87 -13.42 -3.64
CA ARG A 75 8.73 -14.59 -3.47
C ARG A 75 8.68 -15.06 -2.01
N PRO A 76 8.75 -16.37 -1.75
CA PRO A 76 8.90 -16.91 -0.41
C PRO A 76 10.09 -16.26 0.32
N ALA A 77 9.87 -15.91 1.58
CA ALA A 77 10.82 -15.15 2.39
C ALA A 77 10.85 -15.59 3.86
N ALA A 78 10.52 -16.85 4.15
CA ALA A 78 10.63 -17.42 5.49
C ALA A 78 12.06 -17.21 6.03
N ALA A 79 12.17 -16.56 7.20
CA ALA A 79 13.46 -16.20 7.80
C ALA A 79 14.25 -17.43 8.27
N ALA A 80 13.54 -18.43 8.78
CA ALA A 80 14.03 -19.78 9.02
C ALA A 80 13.06 -20.73 8.33
N GLY A 81 13.58 -21.76 7.66
CA GLY A 81 12.70 -22.77 7.07
C GLY A 81 11.94 -23.49 8.17
N ALA A 82 10.61 -23.58 8.02
CA ALA A 82 9.76 -24.33 8.95
C ALA A 82 10.26 -25.77 9.14
N ASP A 83 10.25 -26.20 10.40
CA ASP A 83 10.73 -27.52 10.81
C ASP A 83 9.75 -28.64 10.41
N ALA A 84 10.08 -29.89 10.77
CA ALA A 84 9.23 -31.02 10.43
C ALA A 84 7.85 -30.95 11.11
N LEU A 85 7.79 -30.45 12.35
CA LEU A 85 6.55 -30.35 13.12
C LEU A 85 5.63 -29.25 12.56
N ASP A 86 6.20 -28.12 12.14
CA ASP A 86 5.45 -27.06 11.46
C ASP A 86 4.86 -27.53 10.12
N ARG A 87 5.62 -28.32 9.36
CA ARG A 87 5.12 -28.91 8.09
C ARG A 87 4.01 -29.92 8.33
N GLU A 88 4.16 -30.75 9.35
CA GLU A 88 3.13 -31.71 9.75
C GLU A 88 1.84 -30.98 10.19
N ARG A 89 1.97 -29.98 11.07
CA ARG A 89 0.85 -29.19 11.58
C ARG A 89 0.13 -28.39 10.50
N SER A 90 0.89 -27.78 9.60
CA SER A 90 0.31 -27.03 8.48
C SER A 90 -0.26 -27.94 7.39
N GLY A 91 0.19 -29.19 7.30
CA GLY A 91 -0.05 -30.03 6.11
C GLY A 91 0.55 -29.45 4.83
N SER A 92 1.42 -28.43 4.92
CA SER A 92 1.94 -27.67 3.80
C SER A 92 3.43 -27.94 3.58
N ARG A 93 3.83 -27.95 2.32
CA ARG A 93 5.24 -28.03 1.88
C ARG A 93 5.71 -26.76 1.21
N LEU A 94 4.95 -25.68 1.31
CA LEU A 94 5.28 -24.41 0.66
C LEU A 94 6.58 -23.84 1.26
N ALA A 95 7.46 -23.34 0.40
CA ALA A 95 8.71 -22.70 0.82
C ALA A 95 8.48 -21.39 1.60
N SER A 96 7.27 -20.83 1.51
CA SER A 96 6.85 -19.64 2.25
C SER A 96 6.52 -19.95 3.70
N LEU A 97 6.34 -21.22 4.10
CA LEU A 97 6.02 -21.59 5.48
C LEU A 97 7.16 -21.19 6.42
N SER A 98 6.82 -20.31 7.37
CA SER A 98 7.74 -19.76 8.37
C SER A 98 7.64 -20.46 9.72
N GLY A 99 6.43 -20.88 10.09
CA GLY A 99 6.18 -21.69 11.28
C GLY A 99 4.71 -21.71 11.69
N CYS A 100 4.39 -22.56 12.66
CA CYS A 100 3.04 -22.69 13.21
C CYS A 100 3.02 -22.48 14.73
N ALA A 101 1.93 -21.92 15.24
CA ALA A 101 1.75 -21.72 16.68
C ALA A 101 1.65 -23.07 17.41
N GLY A 102 2.41 -23.22 18.50
CA GLY A 102 2.60 -24.50 19.19
C GLY A 102 1.51 -24.91 20.19
N THR A 103 0.68 -23.97 20.66
CA THR A 103 -0.39 -24.21 21.64
C THR A 103 -1.62 -23.37 21.29
N GLY A 104 -2.61 -23.97 20.62
CA GLY A 104 -3.84 -23.26 20.21
C GLY A 104 -4.39 -23.76 18.87
N PRO A 105 -5.31 -23.02 18.21
CA PRO A 105 -6.06 -23.45 17.02
C PRO A 105 -5.22 -23.58 15.73
N GLY A 106 -3.91 -23.82 15.83
CA GLY A 106 -3.09 -24.26 14.71
C GLY A 106 -2.79 -23.19 13.66
N TYR A 107 -2.69 -21.92 14.07
CA TYR A 107 -2.32 -20.85 13.13
C TYR A 107 -0.94 -21.12 12.51
N CYS A 108 -0.84 -21.00 11.20
CA CYS A 108 0.43 -21.07 10.50
C CYS A 108 0.71 -19.76 9.78
N ARG A 109 2.00 -19.42 9.71
CA ARG A 109 2.49 -18.19 9.11
C ARG A 109 3.29 -18.50 7.85
N PHE A 110 3.01 -17.73 6.79
CA PHE A 110 3.70 -17.80 5.51
C PHE A 110 4.26 -16.42 5.15
N ASP A 111 5.56 -16.34 4.88
CA ASP A 111 6.25 -15.07 4.64
C ASP A 111 6.64 -14.89 3.18
N TYR A 112 6.38 -13.69 2.67
CA TYR A 112 6.66 -13.29 1.29
C TYR A 112 7.35 -11.94 1.22
N ARG A 113 8.11 -11.73 0.15
CA ARG A 113 8.75 -10.43 -0.17
C ARG A 113 8.56 -10.05 -1.63
N ARG A 114 8.43 -8.75 -1.90
CA ARG A 114 8.46 -8.16 -3.24
C ARG A 114 9.22 -6.84 -3.21
N GLY A 115 10.47 -6.85 -3.70
CA GLY A 115 11.38 -5.72 -3.50
C GLY A 115 11.64 -5.47 -2.01
N ARG A 116 11.26 -4.29 -1.52
CA ARG A 116 11.35 -3.93 -0.09
C ARG A 116 10.10 -4.28 0.72
N ALA A 117 8.98 -4.55 0.04
CA ALA A 117 7.74 -4.90 0.72
C ALA A 117 7.81 -6.34 1.27
N ARG A 118 7.22 -6.53 2.46
CA ARG A 118 7.09 -7.83 3.12
C ARG A 118 5.64 -8.07 3.51
N LEU A 119 5.20 -9.30 3.28
CA LEU A 119 3.83 -9.72 3.52
C LEU A 119 3.86 -10.99 4.35
N ALA A 120 3.18 -10.98 5.49
CA ALA A 120 2.92 -12.16 6.28
C ALA A 120 1.47 -12.61 6.06
N VAL A 121 1.26 -13.86 5.71
CA VAL A 121 -0.07 -14.48 5.56
C VAL A 121 -0.27 -15.44 6.72
N ILE A 122 -1.37 -15.28 7.45
CA ILE A 122 -1.74 -16.13 8.57
C ILE A 122 -2.92 -17.00 8.13
N THR A 123 -2.83 -18.29 8.41
CA THR A 123 -3.84 -19.27 8.06
C THR A 123 -4.39 -19.99 9.28
N LEU A 124 -5.58 -20.55 9.16
CA LEU A 124 -6.14 -21.54 10.09
C LEU A 124 -6.10 -22.93 9.46
N PRO A 125 -6.09 -24.00 10.26
CA PRO A 125 -6.36 -25.35 9.76
C PRO A 125 -7.76 -25.36 9.14
N SER A 126 -7.92 -26.11 8.04
CA SER A 126 -9.25 -26.25 7.44
C SER A 126 -10.13 -27.09 8.38
N VAL A 127 -11.29 -26.56 8.76
CA VAL A 127 -12.29 -27.26 9.59
C VAL A 127 -13.08 -28.31 8.80
N SER A 128 -13.02 -28.22 7.47
CA SER A 128 -13.61 -29.19 6.54
C SER A 128 -12.49 -30.02 5.93
N ASP A 129 -12.75 -31.30 5.69
CA ASP A 129 -11.83 -32.39 5.29
C ASP A 129 -11.16 -32.20 3.90
N HIS A 130 -10.74 -30.97 3.58
CA HIS A 130 -10.28 -30.55 2.27
C HIS A 130 -8.78 -30.79 2.17
N ARG A 131 -8.41 -31.57 1.15
CA ARG A 131 -7.03 -31.87 0.75
C ARG A 131 -6.21 -30.64 0.32
N ASP A 132 -6.80 -29.45 0.37
CA ASP A 132 -6.26 -28.20 -0.16
C ASP A 132 -5.41 -27.43 0.87
N GLY A 133 -5.31 -27.95 2.10
CA GLY A 133 -4.45 -27.40 3.15
C GLY A 133 -5.09 -26.26 3.95
N PRO A 134 -4.29 -25.47 4.69
CA PRO A 134 -4.80 -24.45 5.58
C PRO A 134 -5.34 -23.25 4.80
N GLN A 135 -6.34 -22.58 5.36
CA GLN A 135 -7.06 -21.50 4.70
C GLN A 135 -6.58 -20.14 5.18
N VAL A 136 -6.49 -19.17 4.27
CA VAL A 136 -6.10 -17.80 4.57
C VAL A 136 -7.09 -17.18 5.55
N LEU A 137 -6.58 -16.70 6.67
CA LEU A 137 -7.36 -15.96 7.66
C LEU A 137 -7.16 -14.46 7.50
N ARG A 138 -5.91 -14.03 7.42
CA ARG A 138 -5.51 -12.63 7.34
C ARG A 138 -4.14 -12.49 6.71
N TRP A 139 -3.81 -11.27 6.32
CA TRP A 139 -2.47 -10.90 5.89
C TRP A 139 -2.07 -9.53 6.39
N ILE A 140 -0.77 -9.32 6.47
CA ILE A 140 -0.15 -8.21 7.17
C ILE A 140 0.94 -7.63 6.30
N ASP A 141 0.88 -6.33 6.03
CA ASP A 141 2.05 -5.59 5.55
C ASP A 141 2.98 -5.34 6.74
N GLU A 142 4.14 -6.00 6.75
CA GLU A 142 5.05 -5.91 7.90
C GLU A 142 5.65 -4.52 8.06
N ALA A 143 5.69 -3.71 6.99
CA ALA A 143 6.26 -2.37 7.06
C ALA A 143 5.34 -1.39 7.80
N SER A 144 4.03 -1.51 7.60
CA SER A 144 3.03 -0.61 8.19
C SER A 144 2.28 -1.20 9.38
N GLY A 145 2.34 -2.52 9.58
CA GLY A 145 1.48 -3.22 10.54
C GLY A 145 0.03 -3.36 10.09
N GLN A 146 -0.31 -2.82 8.90
CA GLN A 146 -1.67 -2.86 8.37
C GLN A 146 -2.11 -4.30 8.14
N ARG A 147 -3.30 -4.62 8.65
CA ARG A 147 -3.91 -5.95 8.62
C ARG A 147 -5.18 -5.96 7.78
N TRP A 148 -5.41 -7.06 7.08
CA TRP A 148 -6.63 -7.33 6.32
C TRP A 148 -7.09 -8.76 6.56
N GLY A 149 -8.37 -9.04 6.32
CA GLY A 149 -8.99 -10.32 6.63
C GLY A 149 -9.65 -10.31 8.00
N LEU A 150 -9.52 -11.40 8.75
CA LEU A 150 -10.12 -11.54 10.08
C LEU A 150 -9.08 -11.46 11.21
N CYS A 151 -9.39 -10.65 12.21
CA CYS A 151 -8.60 -10.41 13.40
C CYS A 151 -9.39 -10.79 14.67
N GLN A 152 -8.68 -11.22 15.71
CA GLN A 152 -9.22 -11.33 17.06
C GLN A 152 -8.75 -10.09 17.81
N ASP A 153 -9.66 -9.13 18.00
CA ASP A 153 -9.35 -7.86 18.68
C ASP A 153 -9.86 -7.86 20.14
N ASP A 154 -10.66 -8.86 20.54
CA ASP A 154 -11.28 -9.00 21.86
C ASP A 154 -10.84 -10.31 22.54
N PRO A 155 -10.67 -10.33 23.89
CA PRO A 155 -10.35 -11.54 24.66
C PRO A 155 -11.32 -12.72 24.49
N SER A 156 -12.54 -12.49 24.00
CA SER A 156 -13.52 -13.51 23.63
C SER A 156 -13.06 -14.43 22.49
N GLY A 157 -12.08 -14.00 21.69
CA GLY A 157 -11.53 -14.79 20.58
C GLY A 157 -12.44 -14.84 19.34
N GLU A 158 -13.48 -14.01 19.27
CA GLU A 158 -14.30 -13.90 18.07
C GLU A 158 -13.50 -13.28 16.91
N LEU A 159 -13.65 -13.85 15.73
CA LEU A 159 -13.00 -13.37 14.51
C LEU A 159 -13.89 -12.33 13.82
N ALA A 160 -13.40 -11.10 13.74
CA ALA A 160 -14.07 -9.99 13.06
C ALA A 160 -13.18 -9.40 11.96
N PRO A 161 -13.73 -8.66 10.98
CA PRO A 161 -12.92 -7.92 10.02
C PRO A 161 -11.88 -7.05 10.74
N CYS A 162 -10.62 -7.11 10.30
CA CYS A 162 -9.55 -6.35 10.92
C CYS A 162 -9.86 -4.84 10.87
N SER A 163 -9.84 -4.21 12.05
CA SER A 163 -10.02 -2.75 12.14
C SER A 163 -8.77 -2.03 11.64
N PRO A 164 -8.91 -0.85 10.99
CA PRO A 164 -7.76 0.00 10.70
C PRO A 164 -7.09 0.38 12.02
N GLU A 165 -5.76 0.25 12.05
CA GLU A 165 -5.01 0.51 13.27
C GLU A 165 -5.17 1.98 13.67
N ARG A 166 -5.85 2.25 14.80
CA ARG A 166 -5.95 3.61 15.34
C ARG A 166 -4.57 3.98 15.86
N ARG A 167 -3.90 4.89 15.15
CA ARG A 167 -2.68 5.54 15.60
C ARG A 167 -2.97 6.15 16.98
N GLN A 168 -2.35 5.60 18.02
CA GLN A 168 -2.34 6.26 19.33
C GLN A 168 -1.36 7.42 19.20
N ASP A 169 -1.91 8.63 19.19
CA ASP A 169 -1.16 9.89 19.22
C ASP A 169 -0.52 10.12 20.60
#